data_AF-A0AAF0EP21-F1
#
_entry.id   AF-A0AAF0EP21-F1
#
_cell.length_a   1.000
_cell.length_b   1.000
_cell.length_c   1.000
_cell.angle_alpha   90.00
_cell.angle_beta   90.00
_cell.angle_gamma   90.00
#
_symmetry.space_group_name_H-M   'P 1'
#
loop_
_entity.id
_entity.type
_entity.pdbx_description
1 polymer ?
#
loop_
_entity_poly.entity_id
_entity_poly.type
_entity_poly.pdbx_seq_one_letter_code
_entity_poly.pdbx_strand_id
1 'polypeptide(L)'
;MDPCVWNDALLRSLLRIPMEAIQCDRLVAALLEKLWATSSPVALDTYQRLLRRLRAGILPYTLHLMHAHVCAGHIAAPAVWHALLRLYAQTRDWTRMDEMLQRGRQSGILNAADEYHYTLLRLQSDPGAPHPHNSMDVLLKHMQQSGLRLNDAMLVRLLRALAAPVRHASLAHVGVERMAQRVAPVQSLVDAFFVWLCHHDTLPLTAFRRSLAHLLELELQLLDAQHAAVMVEARRAHRPCSPFPPRTSLQKVRAKLAMVSDTLRGSDGLLKSVEIALHATSGQCREAAAQLQAWIARDASDGARARQRRALVHTFSQACRHARTRRLVPMLHVLAVGAEADLWRAPQSPSPSATQPATTLVRLWTRFVGAWTHLIGVRRGRRARIRIAQTPMGWSLLVRALHLLARTAEKVPATWAPVWSHPERCRALSMAAHHAPESLSCALERIHKCLRTMQVPDRIVRSLQNAVAAAPRYP
;
A
#
# COMPACT_ATOMS: atom_id res chain seq x y z
N MET A 1 -23.05 -37.66 25.18
CA MET A 1 -22.08 -36.70 24.62
C MET A 1 -22.37 -35.35 25.24
N ASP A 2 -21.35 -34.63 25.70
CA ASP A 2 -21.54 -33.32 26.31
C ASP A 2 -22.17 -32.32 25.31
N PRO A 3 -23.23 -31.59 25.69
CA PRO A 3 -23.88 -30.59 24.84
C PRO A 3 -22.91 -29.49 24.37
N CYS A 4 -21.87 -29.18 25.16
CA CYS A 4 -20.77 -28.28 24.79
C CYS A 4 -20.00 -28.77 23.53
N VAL A 5 -19.78 -30.07 23.38
CA VAL A 5 -19.03 -30.64 22.26
C VAL A 5 -19.84 -30.58 20.96
N TRP A 6 -21.15 -30.78 21.06
CA TRP A 6 -22.07 -30.78 19.92
C TRP A 6 -22.27 -29.37 19.34
N ASN A 7 -22.48 -28.38 20.21
CA ASN A 7 -22.63 -26.98 19.86
C ASN A 7 -21.40 -26.43 19.11
N ASP A 8 -20.19 -26.74 19.59
CA ASP A 8 -18.95 -26.35 18.95
C ASP A 8 -18.72 -27.07 17.61
N ALA A 9 -19.14 -28.33 17.47
CA ALA A 9 -19.02 -29.08 16.22
C ALA A 9 -19.96 -28.56 15.13
N LEU A 10 -21.18 -28.18 15.51
CA LEU A 10 -22.19 -27.63 14.61
C LEU A 10 -21.78 -26.25 14.08
N LEU A 11 -21.32 -25.36 14.97
CA LEU A 11 -20.71 -24.08 14.60
C LEU A 11 -19.52 -24.26 13.65
N ARG A 12 -18.60 -25.18 13.96
CA ARG A 12 -17.44 -25.47 13.10
C ARG A 12 -17.84 -25.96 11.71
N SER A 13 -18.92 -26.71 11.60
CA SER A 13 -19.41 -27.25 10.32
C SER A 13 -20.05 -26.16 9.46
N LEU A 14 -20.84 -25.26 10.07
CA LEU A 14 -21.42 -24.10 9.38
C LEU A 14 -20.35 -23.11 8.92
N LEU A 15 -19.29 -22.95 9.72
CA LEU A 15 -18.12 -22.14 9.38
C LEU A 15 -17.31 -22.71 8.20
N ARG A 16 -17.71 -23.84 7.59
CA ARG A 16 -17.14 -24.38 6.33
C ARG A 16 -17.99 -24.14 5.09
N ILE A 17 -19.25 -23.72 5.22
CA ILE A 17 -20.14 -23.50 4.06
C ILE A 17 -19.70 -22.24 3.29
N PRO A 18 -19.60 -22.26 1.95
CA PRO A 18 -19.19 -21.09 1.14
C PRO A 18 -20.19 -19.92 1.23
N MET A 19 -19.66 -18.70 1.18
CA MET A 19 -20.25 -17.45 1.70
C MET A 19 -21.03 -16.60 0.67
N GLU A 20 -21.64 -17.20 -0.35
CA GLU A 20 -22.22 -16.43 -1.47
C GLU A 20 -23.72 -16.11 -1.30
N ALA A 21 -24.38 -16.59 -0.22
CA ALA A 21 -25.82 -16.39 0.00
C ALA A 21 -26.13 -15.50 1.21
N ILE A 22 -26.98 -14.48 1.03
CA ILE A 22 -27.58 -13.64 2.10
C ILE A 22 -28.26 -14.51 3.18
N GLN A 23 -28.79 -15.67 2.77
CA GLN A 23 -29.40 -16.66 3.65
C GLN A 23 -28.40 -17.23 4.68
N CYS A 24 -27.09 -17.28 4.36
CA CYS A 24 -26.07 -17.77 5.27
C CYS A 24 -25.88 -16.85 6.48
N ASP A 25 -26.00 -15.52 6.33
CA ASP A 25 -25.86 -14.59 7.45
C ASP A 25 -27.00 -14.78 8.47
N ARG A 26 -28.24 -14.79 7.99
CA ARG A 26 -29.42 -14.98 8.84
C ARG A 26 -29.41 -16.34 9.54
N LEU A 27 -28.99 -17.39 8.84
CA LEU A 27 -28.90 -18.73 9.40
C LEU A 27 -27.82 -18.83 10.48
N VAL A 28 -26.64 -18.26 10.25
CA VAL A 28 -25.57 -18.19 11.27
C VAL A 28 -26.00 -17.36 12.48
N ALA A 29 -26.65 -16.22 12.27
CA ALA A 29 -27.17 -15.39 13.35
C ALA A 29 -28.23 -16.11 14.19
N ALA A 30 -29.24 -16.73 13.55
CA ALA A 30 -30.30 -17.47 14.26
C ALA A 30 -29.74 -18.65 15.07
N LEU A 31 -28.72 -19.33 14.55
CA LEU A 31 -28.07 -20.43 15.25
C LEU A 31 -27.25 -19.92 16.44
N LEU A 32 -26.52 -18.82 16.30
CA LEU A 32 -25.80 -18.19 17.41
C LEU A 32 -26.76 -17.71 18.51
N GLU A 33 -27.91 -17.12 18.15
CA GLU A 33 -28.95 -16.74 19.13
C GLU A 33 -29.41 -17.95 19.95
N LYS A 34 -29.71 -19.08 19.28
CA LYS A 34 -30.13 -20.31 19.97
C LYS A 34 -29.02 -20.91 20.81
N LEU A 35 -27.78 -20.88 20.32
CA LEU A 35 -26.61 -21.38 21.03
C LEU A 35 -26.32 -20.54 22.28
N TRP A 36 -26.39 -19.21 22.21
CA TRP A 36 -26.18 -18.34 23.36
C TRP A 36 -27.36 -18.31 24.33
N ALA A 37 -28.55 -18.71 23.90
CA ALA A 37 -29.67 -18.97 24.80
C ALA A 37 -29.48 -20.26 25.62
N THR A 38 -28.64 -21.20 25.17
CA THR A 38 -28.26 -22.37 25.98
C THR A 38 -27.15 -22.00 26.97
N SER A 39 -27.25 -22.47 28.22
CA SER A 39 -26.28 -22.18 29.29
C SER A 39 -24.90 -22.81 29.11
N SER A 40 -24.60 -23.36 27.92
CA SER A 40 -23.34 -24.03 27.61
C SER A 40 -22.30 -23.01 27.14
N PRO A 41 -21.13 -22.91 27.79
CA PRO A 41 -20.09 -21.97 27.40
C PRO A 41 -19.50 -22.35 26.03
N VAL A 42 -19.51 -21.39 25.09
CA VAL A 42 -18.85 -21.55 23.78
C VAL A 42 -17.35 -21.29 23.94
N ALA A 43 -16.51 -22.15 23.36
CA ALA A 43 -15.06 -22.02 23.46
C ALA A 43 -14.54 -20.74 22.79
N LEU A 44 -13.50 -20.14 23.38
CA LEU A 44 -12.88 -18.91 22.85
C LEU A 44 -12.36 -19.08 21.41
N ASP A 45 -11.84 -20.26 21.06
CA ASP A 45 -11.34 -20.52 19.71
C ASP A 45 -12.49 -20.51 18.66
N THR A 46 -13.70 -20.92 19.04
CA THR A 46 -14.88 -20.83 18.18
C THR A 46 -15.24 -19.38 17.86
N TYR A 47 -15.16 -18.49 18.85
CA TYR A 47 -15.30 -17.04 18.62
C TYR A 47 -14.20 -16.49 17.71
N GLN A 48 -12.94 -16.89 17.91
CA GLN A 48 -11.84 -16.44 17.06
C GLN A 48 -12.00 -16.93 15.60
N ARG A 49 -12.55 -18.12 15.37
CA ARG A 49 -12.87 -18.62 14.03
C ARG A 49 -14.02 -17.84 13.39
N LEU A 50 -15.08 -17.57 14.14
CA LEU A 50 -16.20 -16.75 13.69
C LEU A 50 -15.72 -15.34 13.28
N LEU A 51 -14.91 -14.70 14.11
CA LEU A 51 -14.31 -13.39 13.82
C LEU A 51 -13.38 -13.41 12.59
N ARG A 52 -12.59 -14.48 12.42
CA ARG A 52 -11.78 -14.68 11.21
C ARG A 52 -12.67 -14.78 9.95
N ARG A 53 -13.82 -15.45 10.05
CA ARG A 53 -14.78 -15.58 8.95
C ARG A 53 -15.49 -14.25 8.65
N LEU A 54 -15.93 -13.51 9.67
CA LEU A 54 -16.50 -12.16 9.54
C LEU A 54 -15.53 -11.17 8.88
N ARG A 55 -14.22 -11.36 9.09
CA ARG A 55 -13.18 -10.57 8.43
C ARG A 55 -12.99 -10.94 6.95
N ALA A 56 -13.32 -12.17 6.56
CA ALA A 56 -13.21 -12.63 5.18
C ALA A 56 -14.43 -12.24 4.33
N GLY A 57 -15.61 -12.19 4.95
CA GLY A 57 -16.83 -11.65 4.35
C GLY A 57 -17.74 -11.09 5.44
N ILE A 58 -18.19 -9.84 5.27
CA ILE A 58 -19.00 -9.14 6.26
C ILE A 58 -20.39 -9.78 6.29
N LEU A 59 -20.81 -10.23 7.48
CA LEU A 59 -22.14 -10.74 7.77
C LEU A 59 -22.82 -9.76 8.75
N PRO A 60 -23.57 -8.76 8.26
CA PRO A 60 -24.10 -7.68 9.09
C PRO A 60 -24.99 -8.14 10.26
N TYR A 61 -25.84 -9.16 10.06
CA TYR A 61 -26.73 -9.65 11.12
C TYR A 61 -25.92 -10.37 12.20
N THR A 62 -25.04 -11.29 11.79
CA THR A 62 -24.13 -12.01 12.68
C THR A 62 -23.22 -11.05 13.47
N LEU A 63 -22.69 -10.01 12.82
CA LEU A 63 -21.85 -8.99 13.46
C LEU A 63 -22.64 -8.19 14.51
N HIS A 64 -23.87 -7.80 14.20
CA HIS A 64 -24.74 -7.11 15.16
C HIS A 64 -25.06 -7.97 16.37
N LEU A 65 -25.34 -9.26 16.14
CA LEU A 65 -25.60 -10.22 17.19
C LEU A 65 -24.38 -10.39 18.12
N MET A 66 -23.20 -10.57 17.53
CA MET A 66 -21.94 -10.67 18.28
C MET A 66 -21.69 -9.42 19.13
N HIS A 67 -21.99 -8.24 18.60
CA HIS A 67 -21.88 -7.00 19.34
C HIS A 67 -22.78 -6.94 20.55
N ALA A 68 -24.08 -7.21 20.37
CA ALA A 68 -25.03 -7.22 21.47
C ALA A 68 -24.60 -8.22 22.55
N HIS A 69 -24.16 -9.41 22.13
CA HIS A 69 -23.71 -10.46 23.05
C HIS A 69 -22.45 -10.05 23.84
N VAL A 70 -21.46 -9.42 23.20
CA VAL A 70 -20.23 -8.94 23.85
C VAL A 70 -20.51 -7.74 24.75
N CYS A 71 -21.29 -6.76 24.28
CA CYS A 71 -21.67 -5.55 25.01
C CYS A 71 -22.60 -5.80 26.20
N ALA A 72 -23.28 -6.95 26.23
CA ALA A 72 -24.04 -7.43 27.39
C ALA A 72 -23.13 -8.06 28.48
N GLY A 73 -21.82 -8.17 28.25
CA GLY A 73 -20.86 -8.66 29.23
C GLY A 73 -20.69 -10.18 29.26
N HIS A 74 -21.30 -10.92 28.33
CA HIS A 74 -21.18 -12.39 28.29
C HIS A 74 -19.78 -12.90 27.90
N ILE A 75 -18.91 -12.02 27.38
CA ILE A 75 -17.54 -12.37 26.98
C ILE A 75 -16.54 -11.38 27.58
N ALA A 76 -15.75 -11.86 28.54
CA ALA A 76 -14.70 -11.06 29.19
C ALA A 76 -13.34 -11.09 28.47
N ALA A 77 -13.22 -11.75 27.32
CA ALA A 77 -11.94 -11.96 26.63
C ALA A 77 -11.51 -10.74 25.77
N PRO A 78 -10.44 -9.99 26.13
CA PRO A 78 -10.06 -8.77 25.41
C PRO A 78 -9.78 -8.98 23.92
N ALA A 79 -9.24 -10.14 23.55
CA ALA A 79 -8.95 -10.48 22.15
C ALA A 79 -10.20 -10.45 21.24
N VAL A 80 -11.38 -10.83 21.77
CA VAL A 80 -12.66 -10.77 21.06
C VAL A 80 -13.09 -9.32 20.90
N TRP A 81 -12.93 -8.51 21.94
CA TRP A 81 -13.23 -7.08 21.89
C TRP A 81 -12.38 -6.36 20.85
N HIS A 82 -11.05 -6.54 20.88
CA HIS A 82 -10.15 -5.96 19.88
C HIS A 82 -10.42 -6.48 18.46
N ALA A 83 -10.89 -7.72 18.30
CA ALA A 83 -11.24 -8.25 16.99
C ALA A 83 -12.50 -7.58 16.41
N LEU A 84 -13.54 -7.38 17.21
CA LEU A 84 -14.75 -6.66 16.81
C LEU A 84 -14.47 -5.18 16.54
N LEU A 85 -13.71 -4.50 17.40
CA LEU A 85 -13.31 -3.10 17.15
C LEU A 85 -12.53 -2.95 15.83
N ARG A 86 -11.66 -3.91 15.49
CA ARG A 86 -10.99 -3.95 14.18
C ARG A 86 -11.95 -4.18 13.01
N LEU A 87 -13.00 -4.98 13.19
CA LEU A 87 -14.03 -5.18 12.18
C LEU A 87 -14.84 -3.90 11.98
N TYR A 88 -15.24 -3.22 13.04
CA TYR A 88 -15.95 -1.94 12.95
C TYR A 88 -15.12 -0.84 12.32
N ALA A 89 -13.83 -0.78 12.65
CA ALA A 89 -12.93 0.14 11.96
C ALA A 89 -12.78 -0.19 10.45
N GLN A 90 -12.88 -1.46 10.06
CA GLN A 90 -12.86 -1.86 8.64
C GLN A 90 -14.18 -1.50 7.93
N THR A 91 -15.33 -1.69 8.57
CA THR A 91 -16.64 -1.34 8.03
C THR A 91 -16.99 0.13 8.19
N ARG A 92 -16.17 0.91 8.92
CA ARG A 92 -16.40 2.32 9.28
C ARG A 92 -17.69 2.53 10.08
N ASP A 93 -18.08 1.54 10.87
CA ASP A 93 -19.22 1.67 11.79
C ASP A 93 -18.74 2.31 13.10
N TRP A 94 -18.57 3.63 13.06
CA TRP A 94 -18.02 4.39 14.17
C TRP A 94 -18.94 4.42 15.40
N THR A 95 -20.25 4.43 15.19
CA THR A 95 -21.24 4.45 16.27
C THR A 95 -21.14 3.20 17.14
N ARG A 96 -21.08 2.01 16.53
CA ARG A 96 -20.91 0.76 17.28
C ARG A 96 -19.52 0.63 17.89
N MET A 97 -18.50 1.15 17.22
CA MET A 97 -17.16 1.21 17.79
C MET A 97 -17.14 2.07 19.07
N ASP A 98 -17.77 3.25 19.06
CA ASP A 98 -17.83 4.16 20.19
C ASP A 98 -18.61 3.53 21.38
N GLU A 99 -19.77 2.91 21.11
CA GLU A 99 -20.51 2.16 22.15
C GLU A 99 -19.65 1.05 22.77
N MET A 100 -18.96 0.29 21.93
CA MET A 100 -18.13 -0.82 22.38
C MET A 100 -16.91 -0.34 23.19
N LEU A 101 -16.28 0.77 22.79
CA LEU A 101 -15.22 1.39 23.58
C LEU A 101 -15.74 1.83 24.95
N GLN A 102 -16.89 2.52 24.99
CA GLN A 102 -17.51 2.97 26.23
C GLN A 102 -17.80 1.80 27.18
N ARG A 103 -18.50 0.77 26.71
CA ARG A 103 -18.83 -0.41 27.53
C ARG A 103 -17.59 -1.20 27.94
N GLY A 104 -16.60 -1.31 27.06
CA GLY A 104 -15.34 -1.99 27.35
C GLY A 104 -14.52 -1.26 28.41
N ARG A 105 -14.56 0.08 28.45
CA ARG A 105 -13.93 0.89 29.49
C ARG A 105 -14.67 0.75 30.82
N GLN A 106 -16.00 0.81 30.82
CA GLN A 106 -16.84 0.66 32.02
C GLN A 106 -16.68 -0.72 32.67
N SER A 107 -16.53 -1.77 31.87
CA SER A 107 -16.31 -3.15 32.34
C SER A 107 -14.86 -3.47 32.71
N GLY A 108 -13.93 -2.53 32.51
CA GLY A 108 -12.50 -2.74 32.77
C GLY A 108 -11.78 -3.66 31.78
N ILE A 109 -12.48 -4.15 30.74
CA ILE A 109 -11.90 -5.04 29.71
C ILE A 109 -10.93 -4.27 28.80
N LEU A 110 -11.23 -3.00 28.52
CA LEU A 110 -10.42 -2.11 27.69
C LEU A 110 -9.77 -1.02 28.53
N ASN A 111 -8.56 -0.61 28.12
CA ASN A 111 -7.84 0.48 28.76
C ASN A 111 -7.93 1.79 27.95
N ALA A 112 -7.43 2.89 28.51
CA ALA A 112 -7.40 4.18 27.83
C ALA A 112 -6.55 4.14 26.53
N ALA A 113 -5.51 3.31 26.48
CA ALA A 113 -4.69 3.17 25.28
C ALA A 113 -5.47 2.57 24.10
N ASP A 114 -6.41 1.66 24.37
CA ASP A 114 -7.32 1.09 23.37
C ASP A 114 -8.24 2.17 22.80
N GLU A 115 -8.79 3.04 23.64
CA GLU A 115 -9.63 4.15 23.21
C GLU A 115 -8.89 5.11 22.26
N TYR A 116 -7.67 5.52 22.62
CA TYR A 116 -6.84 6.36 21.74
C TYR A 116 -6.40 5.62 20.47
N HIS A 117 -6.14 4.32 20.56
CA HIS A 117 -5.79 3.49 19.41
C HIS A 117 -6.87 3.53 18.33
N TYR A 118 -8.14 3.35 18.72
CA TYR A 118 -9.26 3.32 17.77
C TYR A 118 -9.71 4.72 17.36
N THR A 119 -9.61 5.71 18.25
CA THR A 119 -9.79 7.12 17.89
C THR A 119 -8.80 7.57 16.80
N LEU A 120 -7.51 7.24 16.95
CA LEU A 120 -6.49 7.56 15.94
C LEU A 120 -6.70 6.79 14.64
N LEU A 121 -7.17 5.53 14.72
CA LEU A 121 -7.51 4.73 13.55
C LEU A 121 -8.69 5.33 12.77
N ARG A 122 -9.69 5.86 13.48
CA ARG A 122 -10.82 6.60 12.93
C ARG A 122 -10.35 7.86 12.22
N LEU A 123 -9.61 8.74 12.91
CA LEU A 123 -9.06 9.97 12.31
C LEU A 123 -8.17 9.69 11.08
N GLN A 124 -7.45 8.57 11.08
CA GLN A 124 -6.66 8.14 9.93
C GLN A 124 -7.52 7.75 8.71
N SER A 125 -8.67 7.11 8.96
CA SER A 125 -9.52 6.50 7.93
C SER A 125 -10.62 7.42 7.42
N ASP A 126 -11.10 8.30 8.30
CA ASP A 126 -12.20 9.22 8.09
C ASP A 126 -11.99 10.50 8.94
N PRO A 127 -11.10 11.42 8.50
CA PRO A 127 -10.76 12.63 9.26
C PRO A 127 -11.92 13.63 9.37
N GLY A 128 -13.03 13.42 8.64
CA GLY A 128 -14.23 14.25 8.72
C GLY A 128 -15.32 13.69 9.63
N ALA A 129 -15.15 12.47 10.17
CA ALA A 129 -16.16 11.83 11.01
C ALA A 129 -16.39 12.62 12.32
N PRO A 130 -17.64 12.74 12.82
CA PRO A 130 -17.94 13.47 14.05
C PRO A 130 -17.49 12.73 15.32
N HIS A 131 -16.47 13.21 16.02
CA HIS A 131 -15.95 12.65 17.27
C HIS A 131 -15.64 13.78 18.28
N PRO A 132 -15.85 13.57 19.60
CA PRO A 132 -15.61 14.60 20.63
C PRO A 132 -14.16 15.13 20.65
N HIS A 133 -13.21 14.33 20.16
CA HIS A 133 -11.80 14.71 20.00
C HIS A 133 -11.40 14.89 18.53
N ASN A 134 -12.24 15.57 17.75
CA ASN A 134 -12.01 15.80 16.32
C ASN A 134 -10.81 16.71 16.00
N SER A 135 -10.39 17.54 16.95
CA SER A 135 -9.14 18.29 16.84
C SER A 135 -8.00 17.52 17.49
N MET A 136 -6.85 17.47 16.80
CA MET A 136 -5.65 16.85 17.34
C MET A 136 -5.19 17.50 18.65
N ASP A 137 -5.36 18.82 18.79
CA ASP A 137 -4.96 19.54 20.02
C ASP A 137 -5.83 19.12 21.21
N VAL A 138 -7.12 18.89 20.97
CA VAL A 138 -8.05 18.38 21.98
C VAL A 138 -7.69 16.95 22.35
N LEU A 139 -7.34 16.11 21.36
CA LEU A 139 -6.91 14.74 21.59
C LEU A 139 -5.62 14.68 22.42
N LEU A 140 -4.61 15.47 22.07
CA LEU A 140 -3.33 15.51 22.77
C LEU A 140 -3.48 16.02 24.21
N LYS A 141 -4.28 17.08 24.43
CA LYS A 141 -4.62 17.56 25.78
C LYS A 141 -5.34 16.49 26.60
N HIS A 142 -6.30 15.78 26.00
CA HIS A 142 -7.01 14.71 26.68
C HIS A 142 -6.08 13.53 27.02
N MET A 143 -5.20 13.12 26.10
CA MET A 143 -4.18 12.10 26.34
C MET A 143 -3.27 12.48 27.51
N GLN A 144 -2.84 13.75 27.58
CA GLN A 144 -2.03 14.26 28.68
C GLN A 144 -2.80 14.20 30.02
N GLN A 145 -4.05 14.64 30.05
CA GLN A 145 -4.91 14.62 31.25
C GLN A 145 -5.20 13.20 31.73
N SER A 146 -5.31 12.23 30.82
CA SER A 146 -5.52 10.82 31.15
C SER A 146 -4.28 10.12 31.73
N GLY A 147 -3.13 10.79 31.77
CA GLY A 147 -1.86 10.22 32.23
C GLY A 147 -1.26 9.18 31.28
N LEU A 148 -1.78 9.06 30.05
CA LEU A 148 -1.28 8.10 29.07
C LEU A 148 0.13 8.48 28.60
N ARG A 149 1.11 7.60 28.82
CA ARG A 149 2.46 7.77 28.28
C ARG A 149 2.51 7.38 26.80
N LEU A 150 3.03 8.28 25.97
CA LEU A 150 3.27 8.02 24.55
C LEU A 150 4.41 7.02 24.38
N ASN A 151 4.09 5.83 23.86
CA ASN A 151 5.08 4.87 23.40
C ASN A 151 5.27 4.95 21.87
N ASP A 152 6.28 4.25 21.36
CA ASP A 152 6.64 4.25 19.93
C ASP A 152 5.48 3.85 19.01
N ALA A 153 4.69 2.85 19.40
CA ALA A 153 3.57 2.39 18.59
C ALA A 153 2.43 3.41 18.53
N MET A 154 2.16 4.10 19.65
CA MET A 154 1.13 5.14 19.74
C MET A 154 1.54 6.38 18.96
N LEU A 155 2.80 6.80 19.07
CA LEU A 155 3.31 7.94 18.32
C LEU A 155 3.28 7.69 16.81
N VAL A 156 3.67 6.50 16.33
CA VAL A 156 3.51 6.13 14.91
C VAL A 156 2.05 6.25 14.44
N ARG A 157 1.07 5.88 15.27
CA ARG A 157 -0.36 6.01 14.94
C ARG A 157 -0.80 7.46 14.89
N LEU A 158 -0.37 8.26 15.85
CA LEU A 158 -0.61 9.70 15.90
C LEU A 158 -0.10 10.36 14.62
N LEU A 159 1.13 10.08 14.22
CA LEU A 159 1.72 10.60 12.98
C LEU A 159 0.94 10.18 11.74
N ARG A 160 0.43 8.94 11.69
CA ARG A 160 -0.42 8.49 10.58
C ARG A 160 -1.75 9.22 10.55
N ALA A 161 -2.38 9.46 11.70
CA ALA A 161 -3.62 10.23 11.79
C ALA A 161 -3.40 11.69 11.34
N LEU A 162 -2.33 12.33 11.83
CA LEU A 162 -1.89 13.67 11.43
C LEU A 162 -1.69 13.81 9.92
N ALA A 163 -1.13 12.79 9.29
CA ALA A 163 -0.87 12.78 7.86
C ALA A 163 -2.13 12.55 7.00
N ALA A 164 -3.26 12.12 7.58
CA ALA A 164 -4.46 11.75 6.82
C ALA A 164 -5.06 12.91 6.03
N PRO A 165 -5.30 14.11 6.60
CA PRO A 165 -5.82 15.26 5.84
C PRO A 165 -4.96 15.62 4.62
N VAL A 166 -3.63 15.56 4.75
CA VAL A 166 -2.70 15.83 3.64
C VAL A 166 -2.80 14.76 2.56
N ARG A 167 -2.91 13.47 2.94
CA ARG A 167 -3.11 12.39 1.96
C ARG A 167 -4.43 12.55 1.20
N HIS A 168 -5.52 12.87 1.89
CA HIS A 168 -6.81 13.12 1.26
C HIS A 168 -6.75 14.32 0.30
N ALA A 169 -6.12 15.42 0.72
CA ALA A 169 -5.91 16.59 -0.12
C ALA A 169 -5.04 16.27 -1.36
N SER A 170 -3.99 15.47 -1.19
CA SER A 170 -3.10 15.04 -2.28
C SER A 170 -3.84 14.17 -3.31
N LEU A 171 -4.66 13.23 -2.84
CA LEU A 171 -5.51 12.38 -3.69
C LEU A 171 -6.59 13.19 -4.42
N ALA A 172 -7.13 14.23 -3.78
CA ALA A 172 -8.07 15.16 -4.38
C ALA A 172 -7.42 16.18 -5.33
N HIS A 173 -6.09 16.16 -5.49
CA HIS A 173 -5.33 17.07 -6.34
C HIS A 173 -5.66 18.55 -6.08
N VAL A 174 -5.73 18.93 -4.81
CA VAL A 174 -5.99 20.33 -4.42
C VAL A 174 -4.84 21.25 -4.86
N GLY A 175 -5.15 22.53 -5.02
CA GLY A 175 -4.16 23.57 -5.36
C GLY A 175 -3.16 23.84 -4.24
N VAL A 176 -2.14 24.63 -4.55
CA VAL A 176 -0.97 24.93 -3.70
C VAL A 176 -1.38 25.57 -2.39
N GLU A 177 -2.27 26.58 -2.43
CA GLU A 177 -2.71 27.29 -1.23
C GLU A 177 -3.43 26.36 -0.24
N ARG A 178 -4.42 25.60 -0.74
CA ARG A 178 -5.16 24.62 0.08
C ARG A 178 -4.24 23.51 0.59
N MET A 179 -3.25 23.08 -0.21
CA MET A 179 -2.27 22.10 0.24
C MET A 179 -1.41 22.68 1.38
N ALA A 180 -0.93 23.92 1.25
CA ALA A 180 -0.14 24.58 2.28
C ALA A 180 -0.91 24.72 3.61
N GLN A 181 -2.20 25.10 3.55
CA GLN A 181 -3.08 25.16 4.72
C GLN A 181 -3.21 23.81 5.44
N ARG A 182 -3.17 22.69 4.71
CA ARG A 182 -3.22 21.33 5.31
C ARG A 182 -1.86 20.87 5.82
N VAL A 183 -0.77 21.25 5.16
CA VAL A 183 0.60 20.80 5.50
C VAL A 183 1.17 21.57 6.67
N ALA A 184 0.96 22.89 6.76
CA ALA A 184 1.54 23.74 7.80
C ALA A 184 1.32 23.24 9.24
N PRO A 185 0.08 22.92 9.69
CA PRO A 185 -0.14 22.43 11.05
C PRO A 185 0.53 21.07 11.30
N VAL A 186 0.53 20.18 10.30
CA VAL A 186 1.18 18.87 10.41
C VAL A 186 2.69 19.02 10.49
N GLN A 187 3.28 19.90 9.67
CA GLN A 187 4.71 20.16 9.66
C GLN A 187 5.18 20.74 11.00
N SER A 188 4.42 21.68 11.58
CA SER A 188 4.73 22.26 12.89
C SER A 188 4.76 21.21 14.00
N LEU A 189 3.75 20.31 14.04
CA LEU A 189 3.71 19.22 15.01
C LEU A 189 4.83 18.19 14.80
N VAL A 190 5.14 17.85 13.54
CA VAL A 190 6.25 16.94 13.21
C VAL A 190 7.59 17.52 13.64
N ASP A 191 7.83 18.81 13.40
CA ASP A 191 9.03 19.50 13.88
C ASP A 191 9.09 19.52 15.42
N ALA A 192 7.96 19.79 16.10
CA ALA A 192 7.88 19.76 17.57
C ALA A 192 8.16 18.37 18.15
N PHE A 193 7.58 17.31 17.59
CA PHE A 193 7.86 15.93 18.02
C PHE A 193 9.32 15.53 17.77
N PHE A 194 9.90 15.97 16.66
CA PHE A 194 11.30 15.70 16.38
C PHE A 194 12.23 16.38 17.38
N VAL A 195 11.99 17.66 17.69
CA VAL A 195 12.74 18.39 18.72
C VAL A 195 12.58 17.72 20.08
N TRP A 196 11.34 17.40 20.47
CA TRP A 196 11.04 16.71 21.71
C TRP A 196 11.77 15.36 21.83
N LEU A 197 11.80 14.55 20.77
CA LEU A 197 12.51 13.27 20.82
C LEU A 197 14.04 13.43 20.87
N CYS A 198 14.60 14.38 20.12
CA CYS A 198 16.04 14.46 19.92
C CYS A 198 16.78 15.38 20.90
N HIS A 199 16.08 16.28 21.59
CA HIS A 199 16.69 17.27 22.50
C HIS A 199 16.29 17.07 23.97
N HIS A 200 15.50 16.04 24.29
CA HIS A 200 15.26 15.65 25.68
C HIS A 200 16.30 14.60 26.11
N ASP A 201 17.22 14.99 26.98
CA ASP A 201 18.28 14.13 27.51
C ASP A 201 17.77 12.90 28.26
N THR A 202 16.50 12.91 28.67
CA THR A 202 15.87 11.84 29.45
C THR A 202 15.19 10.76 28.60
N LEU A 203 15.02 10.97 27.29
CA LEU A 203 14.33 10.02 26.43
C LEU A 203 15.33 9.11 25.69
N PRO A 204 15.27 7.78 25.89
CA PRO A 204 16.08 6.88 25.09
C PRO A 204 15.55 6.86 23.65
N LEU A 205 16.24 7.53 22.73
CA LEU A 205 15.90 7.55 21.28
C LEU A 205 15.74 6.14 20.69
N THR A 206 16.48 5.17 21.23
CA THR A 206 16.37 3.75 20.87
C THR A 206 14.99 3.15 21.15
N ALA A 207 14.23 3.70 22.09
CA ALA A 207 12.85 3.28 22.36
C ALA A 207 11.87 3.79 21.31
N PHE A 208 12.21 4.84 20.55
CA PHE A 208 11.32 5.52 19.58
C PHE A 208 11.78 5.34 18.11
N ARG A 209 12.53 4.29 17.82
CA ARG A 209 13.11 4.03 16.49
C ARG A 209 12.08 4.06 15.35
N ARG A 210 10.89 3.47 15.55
CA ARG A 210 9.86 3.44 14.49
C ARG A 210 9.25 4.81 14.29
N SER A 211 9.01 5.54 15.37
CA SER A 211 8.48 6.90 15.35
C SER A 211 9.42 7.85 14.64
N LEU A 212 10.73 7.77 14.91
CA LEU A 212 11.74 8.59 14.23
C LEU A 212 11.76 8.33 12.72
N ALA A 213 11.76 7.06 12.29
CA ALA A 213 11.65 6.73 10.88
C ALA A 213 10.33 7.22 10.27
N HIS A 214 9.20 7.04 10.97
CA HIS A 214 7.89 7.52 10.52
C HIS A 214 7.80 9.06 10.45
N LEU A 215 8.45 9.79 11.36
CA LEU A 215 8.56 11.25 11.32
C LEU A 215 9.27 11.70 10.05
N LEU A 216 10.43 11.11 9.75
CA LEU A 216 11.20 11.44 8.55
C LEU A 216 10.48 11.04 7.26
N GLU A 217 9.82 9.87 7.23
CA GLU A 217 8.95 9.47 6.11
C GLU A 217 7.80 10.46 5.91
N LEU A 218 7.20 10.95 7.00
CA LEU A 218 6.14 11.94 6.95
C LEU A 218 6.64 13.28 6.41
N GLU A 219 7.79 13.78 6.85
CA GLU A 219 8.37 15.01 6.29
C GLU A 219 8.59 14.91 4.78
N LEU A 220 9.11 13.78 4.30
CA LEU A 220 9.22 13.51 2.87
C LEU A 220 7.85 13.51 2.18
N GLN A 221 6.83 12.92 2.81
CA GLN A 221 5.47 12.88 2.28
C GLN A 221 4.85 14.29 2.20
N LEU A 222 5.07 15.15 3.21
CA LEU A 222 4.58 16.52 3.23
C LEU A 222 5.22 17.34 2.09
N LEU A 223 6.53 17.25 1.94
CA LEU A 223 7.26 17.89 0.85
C LEU A 223 6.78 17.40 -0.53
N ASP A 224 6.60 16.08 -0.67
CA ASP A 224 6.13 15.46 -1.89
C ASP A 224 4.71 15.91 -2.27
N ALA A 225 3.83 16.07 -1.28
CA ALA A 225 2.46 16.55 -1.47
C ALA A 225 2.41 18.04 -1.87
N GLN A 226 3.22 18.89 -1.24
CA GLN A 226 3.36 20.30 -1.63
C GLN A 226 3.88 20.42 -3.07
N HIS A 227 4.94 19.69 -3.41
CA HIS A 227 5.50 19.70 -4.76
C HIS A 227 4.51 19.16 -5.79
N ALA A 228 3.74 18.12 -5.45
CA ALA A 228 2.71 17.59 -6.33
C ALA A 228 1.62 18.63 -6.64
N ALA A 229 1.22 19.46 -5.67
CA ALA A 229 0.28 20.55 -5.88
C ALA A 229 0.85 21.61 -6.84
N VAL A 230 2.12 22.02 -6.65
CA VAL A 230 2.83 22.94 -7.56
C VAL A 230 2.88 22.37 -8.99
N MET A 231 3.17 21.08 -9.12
CA MET A 231 3.20 20.38 -10.41
C MET A 231 1.82 20.35 -11.09
N VAL A 232 0.74 20.16 -10.34
CA VAL A 232 -0.63 20.17 -10.87
C VAL A 232 -0.99 21.55 -11.40
N GLU A 233 -0.71 22.61 -10.65
CA GLU A 233 -0.98 23.99 -11.07
C GLU A 233 -0.12 24.40 -12.26
N ALA A 234 1.18 24.10 -12.24
CA ALA A 234 2.06 24.39 -13.37
C ALA A 234 1.59 23.69 -14.65
N ARG A 235 1.12 22.44 -14.56
CA ARG A 235 0.52 21.72 -15.70
C ARG A 235 -0.75 22.39 -16.21
N ARG A 236 -1.65 22.82 -15.31
CA ARG A 236 -2.88 23.56 -15.70
C ARG A 236 -2.54 24.88 -16.38
N ALA A 237 -1.52 25.57 -15.88
CA ALA A 237 -1.04 26.84 -16.43
C ALA A 237 -0.06 26.67 -17.62
N HIS A 238 0.21 25.45 -18.09
CA HIS A 238 1.17 25.15 -19.16
C HIS A 238 2.59 25.70 -18.90
N ARG A 239 2.99 25.85 -17.63
CA ARG A 239 4.30 26.36 -17.22
C ARG A 239 5.30 25.21 -17.02
N PRO A 240 6.59 25.41 -17.32
CA PRO A 240 7.62 24.44 -17.00
C PRO A 240 7.72 24.29 -15.47
N CYS A 241 7.85 23.05 -15.00
CA CYS A 241 8.08 22.76 -13.58
C CYS A 241 9.00 21.53 -13.45
N SER A 242 9.90 21.58 -12.46
CA SER A 242 10.77 20.46 -12.14
C SER A 242 9.93 19.27 -11.66
N PRO A 243 10.17 18.05 -12.16
CA PRO A 243 9.44 16.86 -11.71
C PRO A 243 9.72 16.50 -10.24
N PHE A 244 10.75 17.08 -9.63
CA PHE A 244 11.20 16.80 -8.27
C PHE A 244 11.32 18.07 -7.42
N PRO A 245 11.13 17.97 -6.09
CA PRO A 245 11.33 19.09 -5.18
C PRO A 245 12.75 19.68 -5.25
N PRO A 246 12.92 20.96 -4.89
CA PRO A 246 14.23 21.58 -4.86
C PRO A 246 15.16 20.93 -3.82
N ARG A 247 16.47 20.94 -4.12
CA ARG A 247 17.49 20.31 -3.27
C ARG A 247 17.52 20.90 -1.86
N THR A 248 17.29 22.20 -1.71
CA THR A 248 17.26 22.92 -0.43
C THR A 248 16.18 22.37 0.50
N SER A 249 14.98 22.08 -0.01
CA SER A 249 13.91 21.48 0.79
C SER A 249 14.24 20.07 1.28
N LEU A 250 15.03 19.31 0.52
CA LEU A 250 15.47 17.96 0.89
C LEU A 250 16.66 17.97 1.87
N GLN A 251 17.43 19.05 1.95
CA GLN A 251 18.58 19.16 2.87
C GLN A 251 18.15 19.11 4.34
N LYS A 252 17.00 19.70 4.70
CA LYS A 252 16.46 19.63 6.07
C LYS A 252 16.25 18.18 6.51
N VAL A 253 15.62 17.37 5.66
CA VAL A 253 15.37 15.94 5.95
C VAL A 253 16.68 15.15 5.98
N ARG A 254 17.64 15.46 5.10
CA ARG A 254 18.98 14.85 5.10
C ARG A 254 19.71 15.09 6.42
N ALA A 255 19.71 16.32 6.91
CA ALA A 255 20.36 16.66 8.18
C ALA A 255 19.73 15.90 9.36
N LYS A 256 18.40 15.85 9.41
CA LYS A 256 17.67 15.09 10.45
C LYS A 256 17.95 13.59 10.38
N LEU A 257 17.98 13.02 9.17
CA LEU A 257 18.30 11.61 8.96
C LEU A 257 19.73 11.29 9.40
N ALA A 258 20.71 12.13 9.07
CA ALA A 258 22.10 11.97 9.49
C ALA A 258 22.22 11.95 11.02
N MET A 259 21.64 12.96 11.67
CA MET A 259 21.62 13.07 13.13
C MET A 259 21.02 11.81 13.80
N VAL A 260 19.84 11.37 13.34
CA VAL A 260 19.19 10.16 13.89
C VAL A 260 20.00 8.90 13.62
N SER A 261 20.64 8.80 12.45
CA SER A 261 21.46 7.64 12.09
C SER A 261 22.71 7.53 12.97
N ASP A 262 23.39 8.65 13.22
CA ASP A 262 24.58 8.72 14.07
C ASP A 262 24.25 8.33 15.51
N THR A 263 23.11 8.79 16.04
CA THR A 263 22.69 8.49 17.42
C THR A 263 22.23 7.04 17.59
N LEU A 264 21.51 6.47 16.62
CA LEU A 264 20.92 5.14 16.76
C LEU A 264 21.88 3.99 16.46
N ARG A 265 23.05 4.26 15.83
CA ARG A 265 24.13 3.28 15.51
C ARG A 265 23.62 1.93 14.96
N GLY A 266 22.48 1.92 14.24
CA GLY A 266 21.68 0.72 14.02
C GLY A 266 21.14 0.55 12.60
N SER A 267 21.21 -0.68 12.10
CA SER A 267 20.93 -1.11 10.73
C SER A 267 19.58 -1.83 10.56
N ASP A 268 18.53 -1.44 11.29
CA ASP A 268 17.24 -2.14 11.33
C ASP A 268 16.33 -1.92 10.10
N GLY A 269 16.90 -1.38 9.02
CA GLY A 269 16.25 -1.12 7.73
C GLY A 269 15.18 -0.02 7.76
N LEU A 270 14.84 0.53 8.93
CA LEU A 270 13.84 1.61 9.07
C LEU A 270 14.40 2.91 8.48
N LEU A 271 15.60 3.30 8.90
CA LEU A 271 16.27 4.48 8.34
C LEU A 271 16.68 4.26 6.89
N LYS A 272 16.99 3.01 6.50
CA LYS A 272 17.31 2.67 5.11
C LYS A 272 16.13 2.91 4.16
N SER A 273 14.89 2.62 4.58
CA SER A 273 13.73 2.95 3.73
C SER A 273 13.57 4.46 3.52
N VAL A 274 13.85 5.26 4.56
CA VAL A 274 13.83 6.73 4.47
C VAL A 274 14.92 7.24 3.54
N GLU A 275 16.15 6.72 3.64
CA GLU A 275 17.27 7.07 2.77
C GLU A 275 16.96 6.77 1.29
N ILE A 276 16.43 5.58 1.02
CA ILE A 276 15.99 5.19 -0.34
C ILE A 276 14.88 6.12 -0.85
N ALA A 277 13.90 6.46 0.00
CA ALA A 277 12.81 7.37 -0.35
C ALA A 277 13.33 8.80 -0.63
N LEU A 278 14.31 9.27 0.13
CA LEU A 278 14.97 10.55 -0.07
C LEU A 278 15.71 10.62 -1.40
N HIS A 279 16.49 9.59 -1.75
CA HIS A 279 17.12 9.48 -3.07
C HIS A 279 16.08 9.45 -4.19
N ALA A 280 15.02 8.66 -4.04
CA ALA A 280 13.95 8.58 -5.03
C ALA A 280 13.25 9.92 -5.24
N THR A 281 12.90 10.62 -4.15
CA THR A 281 12.25 11.94 -4.17
C THR A 281 13.14 13.02 -4.77
N SER A 282 14.47 12.90 -4.63
CA SER A 282 15.44 13.78 -5.29
C SER A 282 15.63 13.52 -6.79
N GLY A 283 14.93 12.53 -7.36
CA GLY A 283 15.07 12.09 -8.75
C GLY A 283 16.21 11.10 -8.99
N GLN A 284 16.99 10.73 -7.96
CA GLN A 284 18.10 9.77 -8.03
C GLN A 284 17.59 8.31 -7.99
N CYS A 285 16.70 7.95 -8.91
CA CYS A 285 16.03 6.64 -8.92
C CYS A 285 17.00 5.46 -9.10
N ARG A 286 18.13 5.65 -9.81
CA ARG A 286 19.15 4.60 -9.98
C ARG A 286 19.86 4.28 -8.66
N GLU A 287 20.21 5.33 -7.90
CA GLU A 287 20.83 5.19 -6.58
C GLU A 287 19.86 4.53 -5.60
N ALA A 288 18.61 5.01 -5.56
CA ALA A 288 17.56 4.42 -4.75
C ALA A 288 17.33 2.94 -5.08
N ALA A 289 17.33 2.57 -6.37
CA ALA A 289 17.20 1.18 -6.80
C ALA A 289 18.40 0.31 -6.39
N ALA A 290 19.63 0.81 -6.54
CA ALA A 290 20.84 0.10 -6.14
C ALA A 290 20.87 -0.14 -4.61
N GLN A 291 20.54 0.88 -3.82
CA GLN A 291 20.45 0.75 -2.37
C GLN A 291 19.34 -0.20 -1.93
N LEU A 292 18.19 -0.17 -2.61
CA LEU A 292 17.10 -1.13 -2.35
C LEU A 292 17.52 -2.56 -2.68
N GLN A 293 18.22 -2.77 -3.80
CA GLN A 293 18.74 -4.08 -4.18
C GLN A 293 19.74 -4.61 -3.14
N ALA A 294 20.67 -3.76 -2.70
CA ALA A 294 21.61 -4.12 -1.64
C ALA A 294 20.91 -4.45 -0.32
N TRP A 295 19.83 -3.74 0.02
CA TRP A 295 19.04 -4.03 1.20
C TRP A 295 18.29 -5.37 1.09
N ILE A 296 17.65 -5.65 -0.05
CA ILE A 296 16.97 -6.93 -0.30
C ILE A 296 17.95 -8.11 -0.17
N ALA A 297 19.18 -7.95 -0.69
CA ALA A 297 20.21 -8.98 -0.59
C ALA A 297 20.69 -9.23 0.86
N ARG A 298 20.63 -8.22 1.73
CA ARG A 298 21.12 -8.30 3.11
C ARG A 298 20.07 -8.79 4.12
N ASP A 299 18.79 -8.45 3.91
CA ASP A 299 17.73 -8.73 4.88
C ASP A 299 16.50 -9.33 4.20
N ALA A 300 16.34 -10.64 4.36
CA ALA A 300 15.24 -11.42 3.81
C ALA A 300 14.09 -11.66 4.82
N SER A 301 14.07 -10.98 5.96
CA SER A 301 13.03 -11.16 6.97
C SER A 301 11.65 -10.70 6.47
N ASP A 302 10.56 -11.33 6.93
CA ASP A 302 9.19 -10.96 6.51
C ASP A 302 8.83 -9.51 6.87
N GLY A 303 9.34 -9.02 8.00
CA GLY A 303 9.19 -7.63 8.42
C GLY A 303 9.92 -6.63 7.51
N ALA A 304 11.07 -7.02 6.95
CA ALA A 304 11.81 -6.22 5.97
C ALA A 304 11.16 -6.25 4.60
N ARG A 305 10.71 -7.42 4.12
CA ARG A 305 10.04 -7.58 2.81
C ARG A 305 8.85 -6.63 2.63
N ALA A 306 8.02 -6.45 3.66
CA ALA A 306 6.91 -5.50 3.61
C ALA A 306 7.36 -4.03 3.43
N ARG A 307 8.50 -3.65 4.03
CA ARG A 307 9.10 -2.31 3.87
C ARG A 307 9.80 -2.17 2.52
N GLN A 308 10.57 -3.16 2.10
CA GLN A 308 11.24 -3.21 0.79
C GLN A 308 10.23 -3.10 -0.35
N ARG A 309 9.09 -3.81 -0.28
CA ARG A 309 8.00 -3.67 -1.27
C ARG A 309 7.44 -2.25 -1.32
N ARG A 310 7.23 -1.60 -0.16
CA ARG A 310 6.76 -0.21 -0.10
C ARG A 310 7.79 0.76 -0.68
N ALA A 311 9.07 0.58 -0.36
CA ALA A 311 10.17 1.34 -0.94
C ALA A 311 10.22 1.17 -2.46
N LEU A 312 10.10 -0.06 -2.98
CA LEU A 312 10.05 -0.34 -4.41
C LEU A 312 8.90 0.42 -5.11
N VAL A 313 7.69 0.36 -4.55
CA VAL A 313 6.52 1.06 -5.08
C VAL A 313 6.73 2.56 -5.06
N HIS A 314 7.29 3.10 -3.98
CA HIS A 314 7.61 4.53 -3.88
C HIS A 314 8.64 4.95 -4.93
N THR A 315 9.77 4.24 -5.05
CA THR A 315 10.81 4.52 -6.03
C THR A 315 10.27 4.42 -7.46
N PHE A 316 9.41 3.44 -7.75
CA PHE A 316 8.75 3.33 -9.06
C PHE A 316 7.82 4.53 -9.32
N SER A 317 7.06 4.97 -8.32
CA SER A 317 6.19 6.16 -8.41
C SER A 317 7.00 7.42 -8.74
N GLN A 318 8.15 7.62 -8.07
CA GLN A 318 9.05 8.73 -8.36
C GLN A 318 9.68 8.60 -9.76
N ALA A 319 10.04 7.39 -10.18
CA ALA A 319 10.52 7.13 -11.54
C ALA A 319 9.48 7.56 -12.60
N CYS A 320 8.18 7.34 -12.35
CA CYS A 320 7.10 7.77 -13.25
C CYS A 320 6.97 9.29 -13.42
N ARG A 321 7.50 10.10 -12.50
CA ARG A 321 7.41 11.58 -12.54
C ARG A 321 8.34 12.22 -13.56
N HIS A 322 9.41 11.52 -13.94
CA HIS A 322 10.30 11.98 -15.01
C HIS A 322 9.51 12.27 -16.30
N ALA A 323 10.06 13.15 -17.14
CA ALA A 323 9.52 13.42 -18.46
C ALA A 323 9.29 12.11 -19.25
N ARG A 324 8.23 12.07 -20.09
CA ARG A 324 7.78 10.85 -20.78
C ARG A 324 8.90 10.09 -21.50
N THR A 325 9.85 10.79 -22.10
CA THR A 325 10.98 10.23 -22.83
C THR A 325 12.11 9.72 -21.93
N ARG A 326 12.20 10.21 -20.69
CA ARG A 326 13.29 9.90 -19.75
C ARG A 326 12.88 8.91 -18.64
N ARG A 327 11.58 8.68 -18.43
CA ARG A 327 11.07 7.86 -17.32
C ARG A 327 11.23 6.35 -17.47
N LEU A 328 11.31 5.83 -18.70
CA LEU A 328 11.23 4.39 -18.93
C LEU A 328 12.46 3.64 -18.40
N VAL A 329 13.66 4.18 -18.58
CA VAL A 329 14.90 3.54 -18.07
C VAL A 329 14.90 3.48 -16.53
N PRO A 330 14.64 4.59 -15.79
CA PRO A 330 14.47 4.53 -14.34
C PRO A 330 13.40 3.53 -13.89
N MET A 331 12.24 3.50 -14.56
CA MET A 331 11.18 2.53 -14.23
C MET A 331 11.65 1.09 -14.41
N LEU A 332 12.38 0.78 -15.49
CA LEU A 332 12.91 -0.55 -15.75
C LEU A 332 13.98 -0.95 -14.73
N HIS A 333 14.86 -0.02 -14.31
CA HIS A 333 15.82 -0.29 -13.24
C HIS A 333 15.13 -0.67 -11.92
N VAL A 334 14.05 0.02 -11.55
CA VAL A 334 13.28 -0.33 -10.34
C VAL A 334 12.58 -1.68 -10.49
N LEU A 335 12.01 -1.98 -11.66
CA LEU A 335 11.42 -3.29 -11.94
C LEU A 335 12.45 -4.42 -11.88
N ALA A 336 13.71 -4.16 -12.24
CA ALA A 336 14.78 -5.15 -12.15
C ALA A 336 15.04 -5.57 -10.70
N VAL A 337 14.98 -4.63 -9.76
CA VAL A 337 15.05 -4.91 -8.32
C VAL A 337 13.86 -5.77 -7.86
N GLY A 338 12.69 -5.56 -8.46
CA GLY A 338 11.48 -6.32 -8.18
C GLY A 338 11.43 -7.71 -8.81
N ALA A 339 12.47 -8.18 -9.51
CA ALA A 339 12.46 -9.50 -10.13
C ALA A 339 12.73 -10.65 -9.13
N GLU A 340 13.14 -10.34 -7.90
CA GLU A 340 13.41 -11.34 -6.87
C GLU A 340 12.11 -11.98 -6.35
N ALA A 341 12.00 -13.31 -6.49
CA ALA A 341 10.80 -14.08 -6.13
C ALA A 341 10.40 -13.89 -4.66
N ASP A 342 11.42 -13.88 -3.80
CA ASP A 342 11.29 -13.87 -2.35
C ASP A 342 10.66 -12.59 -1.82
N LEU A 343 10.84 -11.49 -2.56
CA LEU A 343 10.21 -10.22 -2.23
C LEU A 343 8.68 -10.30 -2.34
N TRP A 344 8.13 -11.20 -3.15
CA TRP A 344 6.70 -11.26 -3.47
C TRP A 344 5.96 -12.47 -2.88
N ARG A 345 6.66 -13.32 -2.11
CA ARG A 345 6.02 -14.40 -1.36
C ARG A 345 4.89 -13.84 -0.49
N ALA A 346 3.76 -14.55 -0.48
CA ALA A 346 2.65 -14.23 0.40
C ALA A 346 3.09 -14.38 1.86
N PRO A 347 2.68 -13.48 2.77
CA PRO A 347 2.93 -13.66 4.19
C PRO A 347 2.26 -14.94 4.69
N GLN A 348 2.91 -15.67 5.60
CA GLN A 348 2.40 -16.93 6.17
C GLN A 348 1.03 -16.78 6.87
N SER A 349 0.69 -15.57 7.32
CA SER A 349 -0.64 -15.23 7.82
C SER A 349 -1.40 -14.40 6.79
N PRO A 350 -2.29 -14.99 5.98
CA PRO A 350 -3.08 -14.26 5.00
C PRO A 350 -4.11 -13.37 5.72
N SER A 351 -4.00 -12.04 5.55
CA SER A 351 -5.14 -11.16 5.76
C SER A 351 -6.01 -11.22 4.50
N PRO A 352 -7.30 -11.59 4.58
CA PRO A 352 -8.15 -11.79 3.40
C PRO A 352 -8.34 -10.52 2.55
N SER A 353 -8.11 -9.33 3.10
CA SER A 353 -8.16 -8.04 2.40
C SER A 353 -6.81 -7.57 1.81
N ALA A 354 -5.71 -8.29 2.05
CA ALA A 354 -4.41 -7.89 1.52
C ALA A 354 -4.29 -8.35 0.07
N THR A 355 -4.35 -7.39 -0.87
CA THR A 355 -4.00 -7.63 -2.28
C THR A 355 -2.70 -8.45 -2.32
N GLN A 356 -2.71 -9.63 -2.96
CA GLN A 356 -1.54 -10.51 -3.01
C GLN A 356 -0.30 -9.71 -3.45
N PRO A 357 0.84 -9.77 -2.73
CA PRO A 357 1.99 -8.92 -3.02
C PRO A 357 2.39 -8.95 -4.50
N ALA A 358 2.36 -10.14 -5.10
CA ALA A 358 2.65 -10.36 -6.51
C ALA A 358 1.78 -9.54 -7.48
N THR A 359 0.50 -9.29 -7.16
CA THR A 359 -0.38 -8.45 -7.99
C THR A 359 0.09 -6.99 -8.06
N THR A 360 0.77 -6.51 -7.01
CA THR A 360 1.35 -5.16 -7.00
C THR A 360 2.44 -5.07 -8.07
N LEU A 361 3.33 -6.06 -8.14
CA LEU A 361 4.37 -6.13 -9.18
C LEU A 361 3.76 -6.14 -10.59
N VAL A 362 2.71 -6.95 -10.82
CA VAL A 362 1.98 -6.98 -12.10
C VAL A 362 1.42 -5.60 -12.46
N ARG A 363 0.88 -4.84 -11.49
CA ARG A 363 0.40 -3.46 -11.70
C ARG A 363 1.54 -2.51 -12.10
N LEU A 364 2.74 -2.64 -11.50
CA LEU A 364 3.91 -1.84 -11.87
C LEU A 364 4.35 -2.14 -13.31
N TRP A 365 4.44 -3.42 -13.68
CA TRP A 365 4.71 -3.84 -15.05
C TRP A 365 3.66 -3.33 -16.05
N THR A 366 2.38 -3.42 -15.68
CA THR A 366 1.28 -2.89 -16.49
C THR A 366 1.44 -1.38 -16.75
N ARG A 367 1.87 -0.61 -15.73
CA ARG A 367 2.16 0.83 -15.88
C ARG A 367 3.38 1.09 -16.76
N PHE A 368 4.44 0.30 -16.63
CA PHE A 368 5.62 0.41 -17.50
C PHE A 368 5.28 0.14 -18.95
N VAL A 369 4.61 -0.98 -19.24
CA VAL A 369 4.20 -1.33 -20.61
C VAL A 369 3.24 -0.31 -21.18
N GLY A 370 2.29 0.20 -20.37
CA GLY A 370 1.43 1.32 -20.78
C GLY A 370 2.24 2.57 -21.12
N ALA A 371 3.21 2.96 -20.29
CA ALA A 371 4.05 4.12 -20.54
C ALA A 371 4.92 3.97 -21.81
N TRP A 372 5.46 2.78 -22.07
CA TRP A 372 6.21 2.46 -23.28
C TRP A 372 5.32 2.45 -24.52
N THR A 373 4.11 1.88 -24.42
CA THR A 373 3.11 1.87 -25.50
C THR A 373 2.72 3.30 -25.91
N HIS A 374 2.53 4.19 -24.94
CA HIS A 374 2.28 5.61 -25.21
C HIS A 374 3.49 6.34 -25.81
N LEU A 375 4.72 5.92 -25.49
CA LEU A 375 5.92 6.51 -26.09
C LEU A 375 6.02 6.13 -27.57
N ILE A 376 5.90 4.84 -27.90
CA ILE A 376 5.83 4.36 -29.29
C ILE A 376 4.64 5.01 -30.00
N GLY A 377 3.55 5.23 -29.27
CA GLY A 377 2.50 6.19 -29.60
C GLY A 377 1.69 5.78 -30.81
N VAL A 378 0.65 4.97 -30.60
CA VAL A 378 -0.32 4.60 -31.66
C VAL A 378 -1.01 5.83 -32.29
N ARG A 379 -1.02 6.98 -31.58
CA ARG A 379 -1.62 8.26 -32.03
C ARG A 379 -0.63 9.25 -32.68
N ARG A 380 0.61 8.83 -32.94
CA ARG A 380 1.59 9.66 -33.68
C ARG A 380 1.57 9.26 -35.16
N GLY A 381 1.85 10.20 -36.06
CA GLY A 381 2.03 9.88 -37.48
C GLY A 381 3.09 8.79 -37.70
N ARG A 382 2.91 7.95 -38.73
CA ARG A 382 3.77 6.78 -39.01
C ARG A 382 5.27 7.05 -38.92
N ARG A 383 5.78 8.11 -39.57
CA ARG A 383 7.21 8.47 -39.54
C ARG A 383 7.75 8.68 -38.12
N ALA A 384 6.97 9.30 -37.24
CA ALA A 384 7.38 9.52 -35.85
C ALA A 384 7.42 8.21 -35.05
N ARG A 385 6.48 7.28 -35.31
CA ARG A 385 6.47 5.96 -34.66
C ARG A 385 7.69 5.13 -35.03
N ILE A 386 8.04 5.10 -36.33
CA ILE A 386 9.23 4.41 -36.84
C ILE A 386 10.48 4.94 -36.14
N ARG A 387 10.64 6.27 -36.14
CA ARG A 387 11.79 6.93 -35.51
C ARG A 387 11.93 6.53 -34.04
N ILE A 388 10.84 6.52 -33.28
CA ILE A 388 10.85 6.16 -31.86
C ILE A 388 11.18 4.68 -31.67
N ALA A 389 10.59 3.79 -32.48
CA ALA A 389 10.85 2.36 -32.43
C ALA A 389 12.34 2.03 -32.65
N GLN A 390 13.02 2.81 -33.49
CA GLN A 390 14.45 2.70 -33.77
C GLN A 390 15.36 3.37 -32.73
N THR A 391 14.83 4.24 -31.86
CA THR A 391 15.64 4.82 -30.77
C THR A 391 15.97 3.78 -29.70
N PRO A 392 16.97 4.05 -28.83
CA PRO A 392 17.25 3.20 -27.67
C PRO A 392 16.05 2.96 -26.75
N MET A 393 15.04 3.83 -26.77
CA MET A 393 13.80 3.71 -25.97
C MET A 393 12.71 2.84 -26.65
N GLY A 394 12.92 2.47 -27.93
CA GLY A 394 12.03 1.62 -28.72
C GLY A 394 12.34 0.13 -28.55
N TRP A 395 12.85 -0.53 -29.60
CA TRP A 395 13.13 -1.96 -29.60
C TRP A 395 14.16 -2.37 -28.53
N SER A 396 15.28 -1.67 -28.43
CA SER A 396 16.37 -2.05 -27.51
C SER A 396 15.92 -2.07 -26.04
N LEU A 397 15.10 -1.10 -25.63
CA LEU A 397 14.51 -1.09 -24.29
C LEU A 397 13.45 -2.19 -24.12
N LEU A 398 12.63 -2.43 -25.15
CA LEU A 398 11.63 -3.50 -25.13
C LEU A 398 12.29 -4.86 -24.95
N VAL A 399 13.37 -5.18 -25.66
CA VAL A 399 14.09 -6.46 -25.53
C VAL A 399 14.56 -6.69 -24.10
N ARG A 400 15.18 -5.66 -23.48
CA ARG A 400 15.58 -5.71 -22.07
C ARG A 400 14.39 -5.94 -21.14
N ALA A 401 13.27 -5.27 -21.41
CA ALA A 401 12.04 -5.40 -20.64
C ALA A 401 11.39 -6.78 -20.80
N LEU A 402 11.32 -7.34 -22.02
CA LEU A 402 10.77 -8.67 -22.29
C LEU A 402 11.60 -9.75 -21.59
N HIS A 403 12.92 -9.67 -21.66
CA HIS A 403 13.80 -10.61 -20.95
C HIS A 403 13.58 -10.56 -19.44
N LEU A 404 13.56 -9.36 -18.87
CA LEU A 404 13.33 -9.19 -17.44
C LEU A 404 11.91 -9.64 -17.02
N LEU A 405 10.90 -9.34 -17.82
CA LEU A 405 9.51 -9.70 -17.57
C LEU A 405 9.31 -11.22 -17.60
N ALA A 406 9.86 -11.91 -18.60
CA ALA A 406 9.85 -13.37 -18.68
C ALA A 406 10.50 -14.00 -17.44
N ARG A 407 11.72 -13.57 -17.11
CA ARG A 407 12.46 -14.03 -15.91
C ARG A 407 11.70 -13.78 -14.61
N THR A 408 10.97 -12.67 -14.52
CA THR A 408 10.16 -12.35 -13.35
C THR A 408 8.91 -13.23 -13.27
N ALA A 409 8.26 -13.47 -14.41
CA ALA A 409 7.05 -14.27 -14.50
C ALA A 409 7.28 -15.76 -14.17
N GLU A 410 8.46 -16.31 -14.51
CA GLU A 410 8.86 -17.67 -14.12
C GLU A 410 8.92 -17.85 -12.60
N LYS A 411 9.28 -16.78 -11.88
CA LYS A 411 9.59 -16.83 -10.45
C LYS A 411 8.44 -16.38 -9.55
N VAL A 412 7.57 -15.52 -10.07
CA VAL A 412 6.51 -14.86 -9.27
C VAL A 412 5.14 -15.38 -9.71
N PRO A 413 4.47 -16.20 -8.87
CA PRO A 413 3.17 -16.75 -9.20
C PRO A 413 2.09 -15.66 -9.16
N ALA A 414 1.63 -15.24 -10.34
CA ALA A 414 0.58 -14.24 -10.51
C ALA A 414 -0.09 -14.35 -11.87
N THR A 415 -1.27 -13.75 -12.02
CA THR A 415 -1.89 -13.56 -13.33
C THR A 415 -1.25 -12.38 -14.07
N TRP A 416 -0.46 -12.68 -15.11
CA TRP A 416 0.28 -11.68 -15.89
C TRP A 416 -0.51 -11.11 -17.08
N ALA A 417 -1.68 -11.67 -17.38
CA ALA A 417 -2.56 -11.22 -18.47
C ALA A 417 -2.81 -9.70 -18.51
N PRO A 418 -2.99 -8.97 -17.38
CA PRO A 418 -3.23 -7.53 -17.40
C PRO A 418 -2.12 -6.72 -18.09
N VAL A 419 -0.88 -7.21 -18.14
CA VAL A 419 0.27 -6.50 -18.72
C VAL A 419 0.11 -6.29 -20.23
N TRP A 420 -0.47 -7.25 -20.95
CA TRP A 420 -0.62 -7.21 -22.41
C TRP A 420 -2.08 -7.23 -22.90
N SER A 421 -3.05 -7.27 -21.98
CA SER A 421 -4.49 -7.36 -22.30
C SER A 421 -5.05 -6.28 -23.22
N HIS A 422 -4.43 -5.10 -23.28
CA HIS A 422 -4.94 -3.97 -24.06
C HIS A 422 -4.49 -4.03 -25.53
N PRO A 423 -5.40 -3.93 -26.53
CA PRO A 423 -5.06 -4.08 -27.96
C PRO A 423 -3.97 -3.11 -28.46
N GLU A 424 -3.95 -1.87 -27.97
CA GLU A 424 -2.90 -0.90 -28.35
C GLU A 424 -1.48 -1.37 -27.99
N ARG A 425 -1.33 -2.18 -26.93
CA ARG A 425 -0.03 -2.72 -26.52
C ARG A 425 0.45 -3.78 -27.52
N CYS A 426 -0.46 -4.61 -28.02
CA CYS A 426 -0.17 -5.57 -29.09
C CYS A 426 0.19 -4.86 -30.41
N ARG A 427 -0.50 -3.75 -30.74
CA ARG A 427 -0.14 -2.90 -31.89
C ARG A 427 1.25 -2.27 -31.74
N ALA A 428 1.59 -1.78 -30.54
CA ALA A 428 2.92 -1.24 -30.27
C ALA A 428 4.02 -2.30 -30.33
N LEU A 429 3.76 -3.53 -29.85
CA LEU A 429 4.66 -4.67 -30.01
C LEU A 429 4.91 -5.00 -31.49
N SER A 430 3.85 -5.11 -32.27
CA SER A 430 3.93 -5.34 -33.72
C SER A 430 4.77 -4.25 -34.39
N MET A 431 4.48 -2.97 -34.13
CA MET A 431 5.23 -1.84 -34.67
C MET A 431 6.72 -1.91 -34.29
N ALA A 432 7.03 -2.21 -33.03
CA ALA A 432 8.41 -2.32 -32.58
C ALA A 432 9.14 -3.50 -33.26
N ALA A 433 8.46 -4.62 -33.48
CA ALA A 433 9.04 -5.79 -34.15
C ALA A 433 9.34 -5.54 -35.63
N HIS A 434 8.48 -4.81 -36.35
CA HIS A 434 8.71 -4.44 -37.76
C HIS A 434 9.90 -3.50 -37.96
N HIS A 435 10.27 -2.77 -36.91
CA HIS A 435 11.39 -1.82 -36.93
C HIS A 435 12.54 -2.26 -36.02
N ALA A 436 12.55 -3.54 -35.65
CA ALA A 436 13.68 -4.16 -34.99
C ALA A 436 14.89 -4.18 -35.95
N PRO A 437 16.13 -4.13 -35.43
CA PRO A 437 17.34 -4.35 -36.23
C PRO A 437 17.49 -5.80 -36.69
N GLU A 438 16.80 -6.74 -36.03
CA GLU A 438 16.73 -8.15 -36.42
C GLU A 438 15.54 -8.43 -37.33
N SER A 439 15.51 -9.60 -37.99
CA SER A 439 14.39 -9.99 -38.84
C SER A 439 13.07 -10.04 -38.06
N LEU A 440 11.95 -9.73 -38.72
CA LEU A 440 10.63 -9.75 -38.10
C LEU A 440 10.32 -11.11 -37.45
N SER A 441 10.75 -12.21 -38.06
CA SER A 441 10.57 -13.56 -37.50
C SER A 441 11.30 -13.71 -36.16
N CYS A 442 12.57 -13.29 -36.07
CA CYS A 442 13.35 -13.34 -34.83
C CYS A 442 12.73 -12.45 -33.74
N ALA A 443 12.32 -11.24 -34.12
CA ALA A 443 11.66 -10.30 -33.21
C ALA A 443 10.35 -10.87 -32.65
N LEU A 444 9.51 -11.49 -33.49
CA LEU A 444 8.26 -12.11 -33.07
C LEU A 444 8.49 -13.37 -32.21
N GLU A 445 9.49 -14.19 -32.52
CA GLU A 445 9.84 -15.36 -31.71
C GLU A 445 10.17 -14.94 -30.27
N ARG A 446 10.94 -13.86 -30.11
CA ARG A 446 11.28 -13.29 -28.79
C ARG A 446 10.05 -12.82 -28.04
N ILE A 447 9.12 -12.12 -28.71
CA ILE A 447 7.86 -11.68 -28.10
C ILE A 447 7.02 -12.90 -27.70
N HIS A 448 6.84 -13.86 -28.59
CA HIS A 448 6.08 -15.08 -28.31
C HIS A 448 6.68 -15.92 -27.19
N LYS A 449 8.01 -16.00 -27.08
CA LYS A 449 8.69 -16.65 -25.96
C LYS A 449 8.30 -15.99 -24.63
N CYS A 450 8.38 -14.65 -24.56
CA CYS A 450 7.98 -13.91 -23.36
C CYS A 450 6.50 -14.13 -23.01
N LEU A 451 5.60 -14.06 -24.00
CA LEU A 451 4.15 -14.25 -23.78
C LEU A 451 3.83 -15.68 -23.30
N ARG A 452 4.50 -16.70 -23.86
CA ARG A 452 4.37 -18.10 -23.43
C ARG A 452 4.85 -18.28 -21.98
N THR A 453 6.01 -17.75 -21.63
CA THR A 453 6.54 -17.78 -20.26
C THR A 453 5.59 -17.12 -19.25
N MET A 454 4.95 -16.02 -19.64
CA MET A 454 3.96 -15.32 -18.82
C MET A 454 2.61 -16.04 -18.73
N GLN A 455 2.41 -17.13 -19.48
CA GLN A 455 1.14 -17.88 -19.56
C GLN A 455 -0.05 -16.96 -19.85
N VAL A 456 0.11 -16.03 -20.80
CA VAL A 456 -0.98 -15.12 -21.17
C VAL A 456 -2.07 -15.87 -21.95
N PRO A 457 -3.36 -15.47 -21.84
CA PRO A 457 -4.42 -16.12 -22.60
C PRO A 457 -4.28 -15.94 -24.11
N ASP A 458 -4.71 -16.94 -24.90
CA ASP A 458 -4.59 -16.98 -26.37
C ASP A 458 -5.20 -15.78 -27.09
N ARG A 459 -6.19 -15.12 -26.50
CA ARG A 459 -6.76 -13.87 -27.05
C ARG A 459 -5.70 -12.78 -27.24
N ILE A 460 -4.68 -12.73 -26.37
CA ILE A 460 -3.59 -11.75 -26.46
C ILE A 460 -2.64 -12.12 -27.61
N VAL A 461 -2.33 -13.41 -27.76
CA VAL A 461 -1.51 -13.92 -28.89
C VAL A 461 -2.19 -13.65 -30.22
N ARG A 462 -3.50 -13.96 -30.34
CA ARG A 462 -4.30 -13.64 -31.53
C ARG A 462 -4.34 -12.14 -31.82
N SER A 463 -4.49 -11.30 -30.78
CA SER A 463 -4.46 -9.84 -30.95
C SER A 463 -3.11 -9.34 -31.47
N LEU A 464 -1.99 -9.96 -31.09
CA LEU A 464 -0.68 -9.64 -31.63
C LEU A 464 -0.56 -10.07 -33.10
N GLN A 465 -0.97 -11.30 -33.43
CA GLN A 465 -0.94 -11.81 -34.82
C GLN A 465 -1.76 -10.92 -35.76
N ASN A 466 -2.98 -10.55 -35.35
CA ASN A 466 -3.82 -9.62 -36.10
C ASN A 466 -3.15 -8.26 -36.28
N ALA A 467 -2.46 -7.76 -35.25
CA ALA A 467 -1.73 -6.50 -35.33
C ALA A 467 -0.47 -6.58 -36.22
N VAL A 468 0.16 -7.75 -36.35
CA VAL A 468 1.27 -7.99 -37.27
C VAL A 468 0.77 -8.00 -38.70
N ALA A 469 -0.29 -8.76 -38.98
CA ALA A 469 -0.91 -8.82 -40.31
C ALA A 469 -1.44 -7.45 -40.78
N ALA A 470 -1.91 -6.60 -39.86
CA ALA A 470 -2.44 -5.27 -40.17
C ALA A 470 -1.37 -4.16 -40.25
N ALA A 471 -0.13 -4.40 -39.79
CA ALA A 471 0.93 -3.39 -39.75
C ALA A 471 1.25 -2.71 -41.09
N PRO A 472 1.20 -3.39 -42.26
CA PRO A 472 1.41 -2.74 -43.56
C PRO A 472 0.34 -1.69 -43.91
N ARG A 473 -0.84 -1.79 -43.29
CA ARG A 473 -2.04 -1.00 -43.63
C ARG A 473 -2.33 0.14 -42.64
N TYR A 474 -1.50 0.33 -41.60
CA TYR A 474 -1.69 1.40 -40.62
C TYR A 474 -1.08 2.73 -41.13
N PRO A 475 -1.89 3.76 -41.45
CA PRO A 475 -1.39 5.08 -41.82
C PRO A 475 -0.67 5.77 -40.67
#